data_AF-A0A938AVQ2-F1
#
_entry.id   AF-A0A938AVQ2-F1
#
_cell.length_a   1.000
_cell.length_b   1.000
_cell.length_c   1.000
_cell.angle_alpha   90.00
_cell.angle_beta   90.00
_cell.angle_gamma   90.00
#
_symmetry.space_group_name_H-M   'P 1'
#
loop_
_entity.id
_entity.type
_entity.pdbx_description
1 polymer ?
#
loop_
_entity_poly.entity_id
_entity_poly.type
_entity_poly.pdbx_seq_one_letter_code
_entity_poly.pdbx_strand_id
1 'polypeptide(L)'
;MNKTDLTKKLQDNGSNGLEESPELAQALVRSAGTGIYIVQDGKFVYVNHLFEEMTGYSAKELVGKSSLERVHPEDRNAVREAAVESLKGGSPYPYEYRFVRKNGEAMWILERVTSMNYRGKRAAVGSFMDITMRKRAEQKLVHQSIVLRTLKAVDSLVAEEMDKDFLIDRVCNLLVQAGNYANVWVVLVDGEKKFLSLSYAVRMKEMPCMVENMKRGHY
;
A
#
# COMPACT_ATOMS: atom_id res chain seq x y z
N MET A 1 57.25 24.12 -31.65
CA MET A 1 55.88 23.84 -31.19
C MET A 1 55.19 23.03 -32.28
N ASN A 2 55.13 21.70 -32.12
CA ASN A 2 54.72 20.77 -33.18
C ASN A 2 53.38 20.10 -32.81
N LYS A 3 52.52 19.86 -33.80
CA LYS A 3 51.13 19.35 -33.68
C LYS A 3 51.00 17.92 -33.12
N THR A 4 52.12 17.30 -32.73
CA THR A 4 52.19 15.90 -32.29
C THR A 4 52.07 15.73 -30.76
N ASP A 5 52.16 16.81 -29.98
CA ASP A 5 52.08 16.74 -28.50
C ASP A 5 50.65 16.84 -27.94
N LEU A 6 49.66 17.22 -28.76
CA LEU A 6 48.26 17.30 -28.34
C LEU A 6 47.51 15.97 -28.45
N THR A 7 47.97 15.04 -29.30
CA THR A 7 47.34 13.71 -29.46
C THR A 7 47.80 12.69 -28.42
N LYS A 8 48.88 12.96 -27.67
CA LYS A 8 49.34 12.09 -26.58
C LYS A 8 48.66 12.34 -25.23
N LYS A 9 48.14 13.54 -24.97
CA LYS A 9 47.44 13.85 -23.70
C LYS A 9 45.97 13.42 -23.64
N LEU A 10 45.39 12.96 -24.76
CA LEU A 10 44.01 12.49 -24.83
C LEU A 10 43.87 10.95 -24.82
N GLN A 11 44.99 10.21 -24.88
CA GLN A 11 45.00 8.75 -24.77
C GLN A 11 45.27 8.23 -23.34
N ASP A 12 45.68 9.09 -22.40
CA ASP A 12 45.90 8.70 -20.99
C ASP A 12 44.67 8.86 -20.07
N ASN A 13 43.51 9.29 -20.59
CA ASN A 13 42.26 9.32 -19.82
C ASN A 13 41.41 8.05 -19.96
N GLY A 14 41.93 7.01 -20.61
CA GLY A 14 41.26 5.74 -20.80
C GLY A 14 41.72 4.68 -19.81
N SER A 15 41.47 4.86 -18.50
CA SER A 15 41.31 3.75 -17.52
C SER A 15 41.32 4.22 -16.05
N ASN A 16 40.58 5.27 -15.70
CA ASN A 16 40.03 5.32 -14.34
C ASN A 16 38.55 4.99 -14.48
N GLY A 17 38.27 3.69 -14.60
CA GLY A 17 36.96 3.19 -14.24
C GLY A 17 36.65 3.75 -12.86
N LEU A 18 35.53 4.44 -12.75
CA LEU A 18 34.98 4.86 -11.47
C LEU A 18 34.63 3.56 -10.73
N GLU A 19 35.62 2.92 -10.10
CA GLU A 19 35.39 2.12 -8.92
C GLU A 19 34.87 3.11 -7.88
N GLU A 20 33.59 3.43 -7.98
CA GLU A 20 32.90 4.16 -6.93
C GLU A 20 33.17 3.42 -5.63
N SER A 21 33.78 4.13 -4.68
CA SER A 21 34.18 3.57 -3.39
C SER A 21 33.00 2.82 -2.77
N PRO A 22 33.19 1.67 -2.10
CA PRO A 22 32.12 0.96 -1.40
C PRO A 22 31.27 1.87 -0.50
N GLU A 23 31.88 2.93 0.03
CA GLU A 23 31.25 4.00 0.81
C GLU A 23 30.23 4.82 0.00
N LEU A 24 30.53 5.15 -1.26
CA LEU A 24 29.64 5.91 -2.14
C LEU A 24 28.39 5.08 -2.50
N ALA A 25 28.58 3.81 -2.88
CA ALA A 25 27.47 2.90 -3.17
C ALA A 25 26.56 2.71 -1.95
N GLN A 26 27.14 2.55 -0.75
CA GLN A 26 26.37 2.48 0.49
C GLN A 26 25.63 3.79 0.81
N ALA A 27 26.27 4.94 0.59
CA ALA A 27 25.65 6.25 0.81
C ALA A 27 24.47 6.50 -0.12
N LEU A 28 24.58 6.12 -1.40
CA LEU A 28 23.50 6.24 -2.40
C LEU A 28 22.29 5.35 -2.03
N VAL A 29 22.53 4.11 -1.62
CA VAL A 29 21.46 3.21 -1.19
C VAL A 29 20.74 3.73 0.07
N ARG A 30 21.51 4.25 1.04
CA ARG A 30 20.94 4.84 2.27
C ARG A 30 20.15 6.11 1.96
N SER A 31 20.68 7.01 1.15
CA SER A 31 20.00 8.28 0.83
C SER A 31 18.73 8.06 0.02
N ALA A 32 18.67 7.02 -0.81
CA ALA A 32 17.48 6.62 -1.55
C ALA A 32 16.37 5.99 -0.67
N GLY A 33 16.61 5.79 0.63
CA GLY A 33 15.61 5.22 1.54
C GLY A 33 15.12 3.84 1.10
N THR A 34 16.00 3.06 0.45
CA THR A 34 15.62 1.82 -0.23
C THR A 34 16.27 0.61 0.45
N GLY A 35 15.44 -0.34 0.87
CA GLY A 35 15.87 -1.66 1.28
C GLY A 35 16.40 -2.44 0.08
N ILE A 36 17.51 -3.14 0.25
CA ILE A 36 18.10 -3.99 -0.79
C ILE A 36 18.15 -5.40 -0.27
N TYR A 37 17.75 -6.35 -1.12
CA TYR A 37 17.89 -7.76 -0.83
C TYR A 37 18.37 -8.52 -2.06
N ILE A 38 18.94 -9.70 -1.82
CA ILE A 38 19.25 -10.67 -2.87
C ILE A 38 18.54 -11.98 -2.54
N VAL A 39 17.89 -12.57 -3.55
CA VAL A 39 17.22 -13.86 -3.47
C VAL A 39 17.84 -14.84 -4.46
N GLN A 40 18.15 -16.05 -4.00
CA GLN A 40 18.57 -17.20 -4.80
C GLN A 40 17.71 -18.40 -4.45
N ASP A 41 17.29 -19.17 -5.45
CA ASP A 41 16.43 -20.34 -5.27
C ASP A 41 15.17 -20.04 -4.42
N GLY A 42 14.62 -18.82 -4.58
CA GLY A 42 13.43 -18.34 -3.86
C GLY A 42 13.67 -17.98 -2.39
N LYS A 43 14.93 -17.96 -1.91
CA LYS A 43 15.31 -17.65 -0.53
C LYS A 43 16.20 -16.42 -0.44
N PHE A 44 16.05 -15.64 0.64
CA PHE A 44 16.97 -14.52 0.90
C PHE A 44 18.40 -15.05 1.13
N VAL A 45 19.39 -14.42 0.50
CA VAL A 45 20.82 -14.67 0.73
C VAL A 45 21.55 -13.43 1.23
N TYR A 46 20.94 -12.26 1.08
CA TYR A 46 21.43 -10.98 1.58
C TYR A 46 20.26 -10.02 1.80
N VAL A 47 20.37 -9.18 2.82
CA VAL A 47 19.55 -7.98 3.03
C VAL A 47 20.46 -6.88 3.57
N ASN A 48 20.18 -5.63 3.22
CA ASN A 48 20.87 -4.49 3.82
C ASN A 48 20.23 -4.07 5.16
N HIS A 49 20.93 -3.22 5.90
CA HIS A 49 20.48 -2.75 7.21
C HIS A 49 19.12 -2.05 7.16
N LEU A 50 18.86 -1.25 6.12
CA LEU A 50 17.60 -0.52 5.99
C LEU A 50 16.40 -1.47 5.79
N PHE A 51 16.59 -2.58 5.07
CA PHE A 51 15.57 -3.63 4.97
C PHE A 51 15.26 -4.22 6.37
N GLU A 52 16.27 -4.43 7.21
CA GLU A 52 16.07 -4.90 8.59
C GLU A 52 15.28 -3.89 9.41
N GLU A 53 15.68 -2.61 9.38
CA GLU A 53 15.00 -1.53 10.11
C GLU A 53 13.53 -1.38 9.69
N MET A 54 13.25 -1.37 8.38
CA MET A 54 11.89 -1.19 7.85
C MET A 54 10.97 -2.37 8.17
N THR A 55 11.49 -3.60 8.07
CA THR A 55 10.68 -4.82 8.23
C THR A 55 10.61 -5.30 9.68
N GLY A 56 11.58 -4.90 10.50
CA GLY A 56 11.79 -5.37 11.87
C GLY A 56 12.44 -6.76 11.96
N TYR A 57 12.74 -7.42 10.84
CA TYR A 57 13.44 -8.70 10.83
C TYR A 57 14.94 -8.50 10.68
N SER A 58 15.73 -9.23 11.46
CA SER A 58 17.17 -9.28 11.24
C SER A 58 17.52 -10.14 10.02
N ALA A 59 18.69 -9.90 9.42
CA ALA A 59 19.25 -10.70 8.35
C ALA A 59 19.38 -12.17 8.75
N LYS A 60 19.71 -12.44 10.03
CA LYS A 60 19.78 -13.81 10.57
C LYS A 60 18.43 -14.54 10.53
N GLU A 61 17.32 -13.82 10.67
CA GLU A 61 15.97 -14.38 10.62
C GLU A 61 15.47 -14.58 9.17
N LEU A 62 15.98 -13.79 8.23
CA LEU A 62 15.54 -13.78 6.84
C LEU A 62 16.37 -14.70 5.95
N VAL A 63 17.69 -14.71 6.11
CA VAL A 63 18.60 -15.47 5.24
C VAL A 63 18.28 -16.97 5.32
N GLY A 64 18.10 -17.59 4.16
CA GLY A 64 17.69 -18.99 4.01
C GLY A 64 16.17 -19.23 4.08
N LYS A 65 15.35 -18.22 4.41
CA LYS A 65 13.89 -18.30 4.38
C LYS A 65 13.34 -17.89 3.01
N SER A 66 12.16 -18.40 2.66
CA SER A 66 11.52 -18.04 1.41
C SER A 66 11.11 -16.55 1.42
N SER A 67 11.37 -15.85 0.32
CA SER A 67 10.97 -14.44 0.20
C SER A 67 9.45 -14.25 0.15
N LEU A 68 8.71 -15.23 -0.36
CA LEU A 68 7.25 -15.16 -0.48
C LEU A 68 6.50 -15.42 0.83
N GLU A 69 7.14 -16.04 1.84
CA GLU A 69 6.50 -16.31 3.13
C GLU A 69 6.05 -15.02 3.83
N ARG A 70 6.80 -13.93 3.63
CA ARG A 70 6.55 -12.62 4.24
C ARG A 70 5.64 -11.72 3.41
N VAL A 71 5.24 -12.14 2.21
CA VAL A 71 4.24 -11.43 1.41
C VAL A 71 2.85 -11.75 1.98
N HIS A 72 1.99 -10.73 2.04
CA HIS A 72 0.60 -10.89 2.48
C HIS A 72 -0.08 -11.99 1.66
N PRO A 73 -0.86 -12.90 2.27
CA PRO A 73 -1.37 -14.10 1.59
C PRO A 73 -2.09 -13.83 0.26
N GLU A 74 -2.90 -12.77 0.21
CA GLU A 74 -3.65 -12.34 -0.99
C GLU A 74 -2.74 -11.88 -2.14
N ASP A 75 -1.54 -11.37 -1.84
CA ASP A 75 -0.65 -10.76 -2.82
C ASP A 75 0.40 -11.76 -3.34
N ARG A 76 0.57 -12.92 -2.70
CA ARG A 76 1.64 -13.90 -2.98
C ARG A 76 1.69 -14.37 -4.43
N ASN A 77 0.54 -14.59 -5.06
CA ASN A 77 0.48 -15.05 -6.45
C ASN A 77 0.90 -13.95 -7.41
N ALA A 78 0.33 -12.75 -7.27
CA ALA A 78 0.67 -11.59 -8.08
C ALA A 78 2.17 -11.23 -7.96
N VAL A 79 2.72 -11.25 -6.74
CA VAL A 79 4.15 -10.97 -6.50
C VAL A 79 5.04 -12.02 -7.17
N ARG A 80 4.67 -13.31 -7.09
CA ARG A 80 5.43 -14.37 -7.77
C ARG A 80 5.44 -14.18 -9.28
N GLU A 81 4.30 -13.87 -9.87
CA GLU A 81 4.17 -13.64 -11.31
C GLU A 81 5.00 -12.43 -11.76
N ALA A 82 4.86 -11.31 -11.05
CA ALA A 82 5.61 -10.08 -11.32
C ALA A 82 7.13 -10.31 -11.20
N ALA A 83 7.59 -10.99 -10.14
CA ALA A 83 9.00 -11.32 -9.96
C ALA A 83 9.54 -12.21 -11.09
N VAL A 84 8.78 -13.24 -11.51
CA VAL A 84 9.16 -14.11 -12.63
C VAL A 84 9.25 -13.34 -13.95
N GLU A 85 8.29 -12.45 -14.20
CA GLU A 85 8.29 -11.60 -15.39
C GLU A 85 9.48 -10.63 -15.42
N SER A 86 9.75 -9.93 -14.31
CA SER A 86 10.92 -9.05 -14.19
C SER A 86 12.23 -9.81 -14.41
N LEU A 87 12.35 -11.03 -13.87
CA LEU A 87 13.56 -11.85 -14.06
C LEU A 87 13.72 -12.36 -15.49
N LYS A 88 12.63 -12.54 -16.25
CA LYS A 88 12.67 -12.85 -17.68
C LYS A 88 13.01 -11.63 -18.56
N GLY A 89 13.15 -10.45 -17.96
CA GLY A 89 13.34 -9.18 -18.67
C GLY A 89 12.04 -8.60 -19.25
N GLY A 90 10.88 -9.11 -18.80
CA GLY A 90 9.57 -8.80 -19.39
C GLY A 90 8.94 -7.49 -18.91
N SER A 91 9.13 -7.12 -17.64
CA SER A 91 8.51 -5.90 -17.09
C SER A 91 9.54 -4.94 -16.49
N PRO A 92 9.71 -3.73 -17.07
CA PRO A 92 10.57 -2.69 -16.51
C PRO A 92 9.91 -1.93 -15.33
N TYR A 93 8.65 -2.24 -15.03
CA TYR A 93 7.86 -1.46 -14.07
C TYR A 93 7.97 -2.04 -12.66
N PRO A 94 8.11 -1.17 -11.64
CA PRO A 94 7.96 -1.61 -10.26
C PRO A 94 6.50 -1.99 -9.98
N TYR A 95 6.30 -2.87 -9.01
CA TYR A 95 4.98 -3.33 -8.58
C TYR A 95 4.77 -3.13 -7.09
N GLU A 96 3.51 -3.04 -6.68
CA GLU A 96 3.13 -2.73 -5.30
C GLU A 96 2.45 -3.91 -4.63
N TYR A 97 2.81 -4.19 -3.38
CA TYR A 97 2.19 -5.26 -2.60
C TYR A 97 2.33 -5.02 -1.10
N ARG A 98 1.65 -5.83 -0.30
CA ARG A 98 1.75 -5.81 1.16
C ARG A 98 2.78 -6.83 1.65
N PHE A 99 3.78 -6.35 2.38
CA PHE A 99 4.73 -7.14 3.14
C PHE A 99 4.32 -7.20 4.62
N VAL A 100 4.43 -8.36 5.25
CA VAL A 100 4.08 -8.57 6.65
C VAL A 100 5.31 -8.37 7.52
N ARG A 101 5.35 -7.26 8.27
CA ARG A 101 6.41 -6.92 9.23
C ARG A 101 6.50 -7.96 10.36
N LYS A 102 7.58 -7.91 11.13
CA LYS A 102 7.78 -8.82 12.29
C LYS A 102 6.70 -8.69 13.36
N ASN A 103 6.17 -7.49 13.55
CA ASN A 103 5.07 -7.21 14.47
C ASN A 103 3.68 -7.67 13.94
N GLY A 104 3.62 -8.23 12.72
CA GLY A 104 2.38 -8.67 12.08
C GLY A 104 1.66 -7.61 11.25
N GLU A 105 2.12 -6.34 11.27
CA GLU A 105 1.50 -5.28 10.49
C GLU A 105 1.82 -5.41 9.00
N ALA A 106 0.84 -5.07 8.16
CA ALA A 106 1.04 -4.94 6.73
C ALA A 106 1.70 -3.60 6.38
N MET A 107 2.79 -3.67 5.63
CA MET A 107 3.54 -2.55 5.07
C MET A 107 3.39 -2.56 3.56
N TRP A 108 3.03 -1.43 2.97
CA TRP A 108 2.96 -1.32 1.52
C TRP A 108 4.34 -1.08 0.94
N ILE A 109 4.70 -1.89 -0.05
CA ILE A 109 6.00 -1.88 -0.70
C ILE A 109 5.83 -1.56 -2.16
N LEU A 110 6.70 -0.69 -2.68
CA LEU A 110 6.99 -0.58 -4.10
C LEU A 110 8.30 -1.32 -4.36
N GLU A 111 8.23 -2.34 -5.20
CA GLU A 111 9.36 -3.22 -5.47
C GLU A 111 9.76 -3.19 -6.93
N ARG A 112 11.07 -3.21 -7.17
CA ARG A 112 11.64 -3.51 -8.49
C ARG A 112 12.65 -4.64 -8.34
N VAL A 113 12.52 -5.66 -9.19
CA VAL A 113 13.43 -6.81 -9.21
C VAL A 113 14.22 -6.82 -10.51
N THR A 114 15.51 -7.09 -10.43
CA THR A 114 16.37 -7.34 -11.59
C THR A 114 17.16 -8.63 -11.41
N SER A 115 17.61 -9.22 -12.52
CA SER A 115 18.45 -10.43 -12.49
C SER A 115 19.92 -10.04 -12.44
N MET A 116 20.71 -10.74 -11.62
CA MET A 116 22.17 -10.61 -11.58
C MET A 116 22.83 -11.98 -11.38
N ASN A 117 24.15 -12.05 -11.51
CA ASN A 117 24.94 -13.17 -11.01
C ASN A 117 25.45 -12.82 -9.61
N TYR A 118 25.21 -13.69 -8.63
CA TYR A 118 25.73 -13.56 -7.28
C TYR A 118 26.39 -14.89 -6.87
N ARG A 119 27.69 -14.85 -6.56
CA ARG A 119 28.48 -16.04 -6.17
C ARG A 119 28.36 -17.21 -7.16
N GLY A 120 28.39 -16.92 -8.46
CA GLY A 120 28.38 -17.93 -9.53
C GLY A 120 27.01 -18.50 -9.86
N LYS A 121 25.93 -18.01 -9.23
CA LYS A 121 24.54 -18.44 -9.50
C LYS A 121 23.67 -17.25 -9.86
N ARG A 122 22.65 -17.49 -10.69
CA ARG A 122 21.64 -16.48 -11.00
C ARG A 122 20.89 -16.10 -9.72
N ALA A 123 20.69 -14.81 -9.52
CA ALA A 123 20.02 -14.24 -8.37
C ALA A 123 19.08 -13.12 -8.80
N ALA A 124 18.06 -12.88 -7.99
CA ALA A 124 17.23 -11.70 -8.04
C ALA A 124 17.79 -10.66 -7.07
N VAL A 125 17.96 -9.42 -7.50
CA VAL A 125 18.20 -8.28 -6.61
C VAL A 125 16.95 -7.40 -6.61
N GLY A 126 16.46 -7.10 -5.41
CA GLY A 126 15.26 -6.30 -5.21
C GLY A 126 15.57 -4.94 -4.60
N SER A 127 15.00 -3.89 -5.18
CA SER A 127 14.79 -2.59 -4.55
C SER A 127 13.45 -2.62 -3.84
N PHE A 128 13.44 -2.31 -2.55
CA PHE A 128 12.32 -2.47 -1.64
C PHE A 128 12.05 -1.15 -0.91
N MET A 129 11.00 -0.43 -1.32
CA MET A 129 10.69 0.90 -0.79
C MET A 129 9.37 0.90 -0.03
N ASP A 130 9.37 1.39 1.21
CA ASP A 130 8.15 1.57 2.00
C ASP A 130 7.33 2.76 1.47
N ILE A 131 6.14 2.45 0.96
CA ILE A 131 5.17 3.44 0.46
C ILE A 131 3.92 3.52 1.35
N THR A 132 3.98 3.00 2.57
CA THR A 132 2.85 2.96 3.52
C THR A 132 2.32 4.36 3.82
N MET A 133 3.21 5.34 4.03
CA MET A 133 2.80 6.73 4.26
C MET A 133 2.11 7.33 3.03
N ARG A 134 2.60 7.04 1.82
CA ARG A 134 1.97 7.46 0.57
C ARG A 134 0.57 6.87 0.43
N LYS A 135 0.41 5.56 0.66
CA LYS A 135 -0.90 4.88 0.63
C LYS A 135 -1.87 5.43 1.67
N ARG A 136 -1.41 5.70 2.90
CA ARG A 136 -2.24 6.33 3.94
C ARG A 136 -2.70 7.74 3.55
N ALA A 137 -1.82 8.52 2.92
CA ALA A 137 -2.17 9.86 2.43
C ALA A 137 -3.20 9.78 1.28
N GLU A 138 -3.00 8.89 0.31
CA GLU A 138 -3.96 8.63 -0.78
C GLU A 138 -5.33 8.22 -0.22
N GLN A 139 -5.36 7.28 0.72
CA GLN A 139 -6.61 6.84 1.37
C GLN A 139 -7.30 7.97 2.13
N LYS A 140 -6.54 8.83 2.83
CA LYS A 140 -7.09 9.99 3.53
C LYS A 140 -7.73 10.98 2.55
N LEU A 141 -7.09 11.24 1.42
CA LEU A 141 -7.63 12.14 0.38
C LEU A 141 -8.92 11.57 -0.22
N VAL A 142 -8.93 10.27 -0.53
CA VAL A 142 -10.14 9.58 -1.03
C VAL A 142 -11.27 9.66 -0.01
N HIS A 143 -10.98 9.39 1.27
CA HIS A 143 -11.96 9.49 2.34
C HIS A 143 -12.51 10.91 2.49
N GLN A 144 -11.65 11.92 2.51
CA GLN A 144 -12.07 13.33 2.57
C GLN A 144 -12.94 13.72 1.36
N SER A 145 -12.59 13.26 0.15
CA SER A 145 -13.39 13.49 -1.05
C SER A 145 -14.79 12.88 -0.94
N ILE A 146 -14.89 11.65 -0.44
CA ILE A 146 -16.16 10.96 -0.19
C ILE A 146 -16.99 11.74 0.83
N VAL A 147 -16.40 12.14 1.97
CA VAL A 147 -17.08 12.90 3.02
C VAL A 147 -17.62 14.21 2.48
N LEU A 148 -16.80 14.99 1.75
CA LEU A 148 -17.22 16.28 1.20
C LEU A 148 -18.34 16.14 0.16
N ARG A 149 -18.26 15.15 -0.74
CA ARG A 149 -19.33 14.89 -1.73
C ARG A 149 -20.63 14.50 -1.05
N THR A 150 -20.54 13.64 -0.04
CA THR A 150 -21.70 13.15 0.69
C THR A 150 -22.37 14.27 1.48
N LEU A 151 -21.59 15.12 2.15
CA LEU A 151 -22.09 16.29 2.87
C LEU A 151 -22.84 17.25 1.96
N LYS A 152 -22.26 17.61 0.80
CA LYS A 152 -22.95 18.45 -0.19
C LYS A 152 -24.26 17.85 -0.67
N ALA A 153 -24.28 16.55 -0.93
CA ALA A 153 -25.49 15.87 -1.37
C ALA A 153 -26.57 15.85 -0.27
N VAL A 154 -26.19 15.68 1.00
CA VAL A 154 -27.12 15.82 2.13
C VAL A 154 -27.66 17.25 2.22
N ASP A 155 -26.81 18.27 2.11
CA ASP A 155 -27.24 19.68 2.18
C ASP A 155 -28.28 20.02 1.10
N SER A 156 -28.10 19.51 -0.13
CA SER A 156 -29.10 19.65 -1.20
C SER A 156 -30.41 18.96 -0.86
N LEU A 157 -30.38 17.76 -0.27
CA LEU A 157 -31.59 17.06 0.17
C LEU A 157 -32.36 17.85 1.23
N VAL A 158 -31.65 18.40 2.21
CA VAL A 158 -32.25 19.20 3.29
C VAL A 158 -32.90 20.48 2.74
N ALA A 159 -32.35 21.06 1.67
CA ALA A 159 -32.90 22.25 1.04
C ALA A 159 -34.14 21.97 0.17
N GLU A 160 -34.25 20.78 -0.41
CA GLU A 160 -35.33 20.40 -1.33
C GLU A 160 -36.50 19.70 -0.63
N GLU A 161 -36.23 18.99 0.47
CA GLU A 161 -37.21 18.12 1.12
C GLU A 161 -37.74 18.73 2.42
N MET A 162 -39.06 18.90 2.49
CA MET A 162 -39.74 19.41 3.68
C MET A 162 -40.30 18.29 4.58
N ASP A 163 -40.47 17.08 4.04
CA ASP A 163 -40.90 15.92 4.81
C ASP A 163 -39.70 15.31 5.56
N LYS A 164 -39.80 15.30 6.90
CA LYS A 164 -38.72 14.85 7.77
C LYS A 164 -38.42 13.37 7.62
N ASP A 165 -39.44 12.52 7.51
CA ASP A 165 -39.25 11.07 7.45
C ASP A 165 -38.65 10.68 6.08
N PHE A 166 -39.15 11.31 5.01
CA PHE A 166 -38.60 11.09 3.67
C PHE A 166 -37.17 11.61 3.53
N LEU A 167 -36.85 12.77 4.13
CA LEU A 167 -35.49 13.30 4.18
C LEU A 167 -34.53 12.32 4.87
N ILE A 168 -34.89 11.80 6.04
CA ILE A 168 -34.04 10.89 6.82
C ILE A 168 -33.80 9.59 6.05
N ASP A 169 -34.84 9.03 5.41
CA ASP A 169 -34.71 7.84 4.57
C ASP A 169 -33.75 8.07 3.39
N ARG A 170 -33.88 9.21 2.70
CA ARG A 170 -32.98 9.56 1.59
C ARG A 170 -31.55 9.79 2.05
N VAL A 171 -31.34 10.42 3.18
CA VAL A 171 -30.01 10.61 3.78
C VAL A 171 -29.38 9.27 4.15
N CYS A 172 -30.14 8.34 4.76
CA CYS A 172 -29.65 7.00 5.08
C CYS A 172 -29.16 6.28 3.82
N ASN A 173 -29.97 6.28 2.76
CA ASN A 173 -29.63 5.66 1.48
C ASN A 173 -28.39 6.30 0.84
N LEU A 174 -28.32 7.63 0.85
CA LEU A 174 -27.18 8.37 0.32
C LEU A 174 -25.88 8.05 1.07
N LEU A 175 -25.92 7.96 2.40
CA LEU A 175 -24.74 7.63 3.21
C LEU A 175 -24.22 6.22 2.89
N VAL A 176 -25.12 5.24 2.69
CA VAL A 176 -24.70 3.88 2.30
C VAL A 176 -24.13 3.84 0.88
N GLN A 177 -24.77 4.52 -0.07
CA GLN A 177 -24.37 4.48 -1.48
C GLN A 177 -23.11 5.31 -1.77
N ALA A 178 -23.11 6.57 -1.33
CA ALA A 178 -22.04 7.53 -1.61
C ALA A 178 -20.99 7.60 -0.48
N GLY A 179 -21.42 7.54 0.78
CA GLY A 179 -20.54 7.58 1.94
C GLY A 179 -19.76 6.28 2.19
N ASN A 180 -20.11 5.20 1.46
CA ASN A 180 -19.47 3.89 1.53
C ASN A 180 -19.56 3.23 2.93
N TYR A 181 -20.58 3.60 3.70
CA TYR A 181 -20.91 2.94 4.97
C TYR A 181 -21.60 1.60 4.72
N ALA A 182 -21.29 0.59 5.54
CA ALA A 182 -21.91 -0.73 5.42
C ALA A 182 -23.40 -0.70 5.78
N ASN A 183 -23.74 0.11 6.79
CA ASN A 183 -25.08 0.26 7.34
C ASN A 183 -25.22 1.64 8.00
N VAL A 184 -26.41 2.22 7.88
CA VAL A 184 -26.79 3.48 8.51
C VAL A 184 -28.20 3.33 9.03
N TRP A 185 -28.46 3.90 10.21
CA TRP A 185 -29.75 3.90 10.86
C TRP A 185 -29.90 5.19 11.67
N VAL A 186 -31.12 5.71 11.69
CA VAL A 186 -31.49 6.91 12.42
C VAL A 186 -32.75 6.59 13.19
N VAL A 187 -32.68 6.71 14.52
CA VAL A 187 -33.82 6.54 15.41
C VAL A 187 -34.24 7.91 15.89
N LEU A 188 -35.50 8.26 15.64
CA LEU A 188 -36.13 9.44 16.22
C LEU A 188 -36.81 9.05 17.53
N VAL A 189 -36.59 9.85 18.57
CA VAL A 189 -37.23 9.73 19.87
C VAL A 189 -37.82 11.07 20.30
N ASP A 190 -38.86 11.04 21.14
CA ASP A 190 -39.43 12.25 21.72
C ASP A 190 -38.62 12.77 22.92
N GLY A 191 -39.08 13.87 23.54
CA GLY A 191 -38.43 14.45 24.72
C GLY A 191 -38.42 13.54 25.95
N GLU A 192 -39.26 12.49 25.98
CA GLU A 192 -39.31 11.47 27.03
C GLU A 192 -38.51 10.21 26.64
N LYS A 193 -37.73 10.25 25.55
CA LYS A 193 -36.97 9.14 24.97
C LYS A 193 -37.86 7.98 24.46
N LYS A 194 -39.14 8.21 24.19
CA LYS A 194 -39.99 7.21 23.54
C LYS A 194 -39.69 7.17 22.05
N PHE A 195 -39.68 5.96 21.50
CA PHE A 195 -39.48 5.70 20.08
C PHE A 195 -40.55 6.39 19.23
N LEU A 196 -40.13 7.13 18.20
CA LEU A 196 -41.00 7.77 17.21
C LEU A 196 -40.91 7.06 15.86
N SER A 197 -39.71 6.99 15.29
CA SER A 197 -39.49 6.35 13.99
C SER A 197 -38.07 5.82 13.85
N LEU A 198 -37.88 4.94 12.86
CA LEU A 198 -36.58 4.36 12.49
C LEU A 198 -36.45 4.36 10.97
N SER A 199 -35.44 5.06 10.48
CA SER A 199 -34.97 4.99 9.11
C SER A 199 -33.68 4.20 9.05
N TYR A 200 -33.47 3.42 8.00
CA TYR A 200 -32.24 2.65 7.85
C TYR A 200 -31.91 2.38 6.38
N ALA A 201 -30.63 2.17 6.11
CA ALA A 201 -30.13 1.68 4.85
C ALA A 201 -28.97 0.71 5.13
N VAL A 202 -28.87 -0.34 4.31
CA VAL A 202 -27.82 -1.35 4.44
C VAL A 202 -27.30 -1.73 3.06
N ARG A 203 -25.99 -1.97 2.96
CA ARG A 203 -25.36 -2.40 1.71
C ARG A 203 -25.46 -3.91 1.49
N MET A 204 -25.48 -4.69 2.57
CA MET A 204 -25.61 -6.14 2.55
C MET A 204 -26.96 -6.56 3.14
N LYS A 205 -27.55 -7.64 2.62
CA LYS A 205 -28.93 -8.09 2.91
C LYS A 205 -29.21 -8.51 4.36
N GLU A 206 -28.21 -8.56 5.24
CA GLU A 206 -28.36 -9.13 6.58
C GLU A 206 -28.31 -8.06 7.67
N MET A 207 -29.48 -7.50 7.98
CA MET A 207 -29.75 -6.90 9.30
C MET A 207 -31.21 -6.99 9.80
N PRO A 208 -32.07 -8.00 9.47
CA PRO A 208 -33.47 -7.95 9.92
C PRO A 208 -33.66 -8.05 11.44
N CYS A 209 -32.90 -8.91 12.12
CA CYS A 209 -33.18 -9.33 13.51
C CYS A 209 -33.08 -8.18 14.54
N MET A 210 -32.06 -7.33 14.44
CA MET A 210 -31.81 -6.28 15.44
C MET A 210 -32.81 -5.12 15.31
N VAL A 211 -33.18 -4.78 14.08
CA VAL A 211 -34.21 -3.76 13.76
C VAL A 211 -35.57 -4.20 14.29
N GLU A 212 -35.88 -5.50 14.20
CA GLU A 212 -37.15 -6.06 14.65
C GLU A 212 -37.27 -6.10 16.19
N ASN A 213 -36.15 -6.33 16.90
CA ASN A 213 -36.10 -6.26 18.37
C ASN A 213 -36.27 -4.82 18.89
N MET A 214 -35.68 -3.82 18.21
CA MET A 214 -35.84 -2.41 18.59
C MET A 214 -37.27 -1.90 18.36
N LYS A 215 -37.93 -2.31 17.28
CA LYS A 215 -39.36 -1.99 17.04
C LYS A 215 -40.28 -2.55 18.15
N ARG A 216 -39.84 -3.58 18.86
CA ARG A 216 -40.55 -4.21 19.98
C ARG A 216 -40.20 -3.61 21.35
N GLY A 217 -39.33 -2.59 21.40
CA GLY A 217 -38.93 -1.94 22.65
C GLY A 217 -37.94 -2.74 23.50
N HIS A 218 -37.29 -3.76 22.91
CA HIS A 218 -36.22 -4.51 23.58
C HIS A 218 -34.87 -3.87 23.21
N TYR A 219 -34.24 -3.22 24.19
CA TYR A 219 -32.87 -2.69 24.10
C TYR A 219 -31.85 -3.69 24.63
#